data_AF-A0A349Q0U6-F1
#
_entry.id   AF-A0A349Q0U6-F1
#
_cell.length_a   1.000
_cell.length_b   1.000
_cell.length_c   1.000
_cell.angle_alpha   90.00
_cell.angle_beta   90.00
_cell.angle_gamma   90.00
#
_symmetry.space_group_name_H-M   'P 1'
#
loop_
_entity.id
_entity.type
_entity.pdbx_description
1 polymer ?
#
loop_
_entity_poly.entity_id
_entity_poly.type
_entity_poly.pdbx_seq_one_letter_code
_entity_poly.pdbx_strand_id
1 'polypeptide(L)'
;EGLGVRIFSQEATVVFDAGRELWKYYHNTIPQQAPPSGVGGINASLYDIREYFQGRNDKGRMNARSNDEKYSELISELRNKLNLLADKIKPKIYEYEFLKE
;
A
#
# COMPACT_ATOMS: atom_id res chain seq x y z
N GLU A 1 -18.78 -2.42 30.53
CA GLU A 1 -17.59 -1.60 30.26
C GLU A 1 -17.73 -0.99 28.87
N GLY A 2 -17.60 0.33 28.75
CA GLY A 2 -17.72 1.01 27.46
C GLY A 2 -16.48 0.73 26.62
N LEU A 3 -16.66 0.29 25.37
CA LEU A 3 -15.57 0.23 24.40
C LEU A 3 -15.06 1.66 24.22
N GLY A 4 -13.95 2.00 24.86
CA GLY A 4 -13.27 3.28 24.70
C GLY A 4 -13.00 3.58 23.22
N VAL A 5 -12.80 4.87 22.91
CA VAL A 5 -12.45 5.30 21.55
C VAL A 5 -11.28 4.47 21.03
N ARG A 6 -11.50 3.74 19.93
CA ARG A 6 -10.44 2.97 19.28
C ARG A 6 -9.56 3.93 18.50
N ILE A 7 -8.31 4.04 18.91
CA ILE A 7 -7.30 4.88 18.27
C ILE A 7 -6.30 3.96 17.58
N PHE A 8 -5.84 4.34 16.39
CA PHE A 8 -4.76 3.63 15.71
C PHE A 8 -3.46 3.75 16.50
N SER A 9 -2.61 2.71 16.43
CA SER A 9 -1.25 2.84 16.94
C SER A 9 -0.46 3.86 16.12
N GLN A 10 0.68 4.28 16.65
CA GLN A 10 1.60 5.15 15.92
C GLN A 10 2.05 4.51 14.60
N GLU A 11 2.39 3.22 14.60
CA GLU A 11 2.83 2.49 13.41
C GLU A 11 1.71 2.37 12.37
N ALA A 12 0.47 2.12 12.80
CA ALA A 12 -0.68 2.09 11.89
C ALA A 12 -0.94 3.46 11.26
N THR A 13 -0.82 4.53 12.04
CA THR A 13 -0.94 5.92 11.54
C THR A 13 0.13 6.22 10.49
N VAL A 14 1.38 5.85 10.75
CA VAL A 14 2.50 6.04 9.82
C VAL A 14 2.31 5.24 8.52
N VAL A 15 1.74 4.03 8.57
CA VAL A 15 1.38 3.27 7.36
C VAL A 15 0.31 4.00 6.54
N PHE A 16 -0.71 4.57 7.20
CA PHE A 16 -1.73 5.36 6.50
C PHE A 16 -1.13 6.59 5.81
N ASP A 17 -0.22 7.29 6.47
CA ASP A 17 0.42 8.47 5.90
C ASP A 17 1.29 8.10 4.69
N ALA A 18 2.11 7.04 4.79
CA ALA A 18 2.90 6.54 3.67
C ALA A 18 2.02 6.11 2.47
N GLY A 19 0.90 5.42 2.75
CA GLY A 19 -0.07 5.03 1.72
C GLY A 19 -0.73 6.24 1.06
N ARG A 20 -1.04 7.29 1.85
CA ARG A 20 -1.62 8.53 1.35
C ARG A 20 -0.67 9.29 0.43
N GLU A 21 0.62 9.33 0.75
CA GLU A 21 1.61 9.98 -0.12
C GLU A 21 1.78 9.24 -1.46
N LEU A 22 1.81 7.90 -1.44
CA LEU A 22 1.77 7.11 -2.67
C LEU A 22 0.50 7.37 -3.49
N TRP A 23 -0.65 7.41 -2.82
CA TRP A 23 -1.95 7.66 -3.46
C TRP A 23 -2.01 9.06 -4.10
N LYS A 24 -1.53 10.10 -3.42
CA LYS A 24 -1.43 11.47 -3.97
C LYS A 24 -0.53 11.51 -5.18
N TYR A 25 0.64 10.87 -5.11
CA TYR A 25 1.56 10.83 -6.24
C TYR A 25 0.91 10.17 -7.46
N TYR A 26 0.29 9.01 -7.28
CA TYR A 26 -0.48 8.34 -8.33
C TYR A 26 -1.55 9.27 -8.95
N HIS A 27 -2.35 9.96 -8.13
CA HIS A 27 -3.40 10.87 -8.63
C HIS A 27 -2.85 12.09 -9.38
N ASN A 28 -1.62 12.51 -9.10
CA ASN A 28 -0.94 13.55 -9.87
C ASN A 28 -0.39 13.06 -11.22
N THR A 29 -0.30 11.73 -11.42
CA THR A 29 0.25 11.13 -12.64
C THR A 29 -0.81 10.64 -13.62
N ILE A 30 -2.02 10.31 -13.15
CA ILE A 30 -3.10 9.83 -14.00
C ILE A 30 -3.76 10.96 -14.81
N PRO A 31 -4.33 10.67 -15.99
CA PRO A 31 -5.03 11.68 -16.78
C PRO A 31 -6.29 12.18 -16.08
N GLN A 32 -6.70 13.43 -16.36
CA GLN A 32 -7.91 14.03 -15.79
C GLN A 32 -9.20 13.25 -16.09
N GLN A 33 -9.23 12.53 -17.22
CA GLN A 33 -10.35 11.68 -17.66
C GLN A 33 -10.07 10.20 -17.36
N ALA A 34 -9.42 9.93 -16.23
CA ALA A 34 -9.15 8.58 -15.75
C ALA A 34 -10.46 7.77 -15.60
N PRO A 35 -10.47 6.49 -15.99
CA PRO A 35 -11.63 5.64 -15.78
C PRO A 35 -11.94 5.47 -14.28
N PRO A 36 -13.17 5.05 -13.91
CA PRO A 36 -13.50 4.85 -12.50
C PRO A 36 -12.67 3.76 -11.81
N SER A 37 -12.24 2.73 -12.53
CA SER A 37 -11.55 1.56 -11.98
C SER A 37 -10.50 1.00 -12.94
N GLY A 38 -9.65 0.11 -12.43
CA GLY A 38 -8.55 -0.49 -13.17
C GLY A 38 -7.29 0.37 -13.19
N VAL A 39 -6.32 -0.03 -14.01
CA VAL A 39 -5.02 0.62 -14.15
C VAL A 39 -5.18 2.04 -14.70
N GLY A 40 -4.68 3.03 -13.96
CA GLY A 40 -4.86 4.45 -14.31
C GLY A 40 -6.24 5.00 -13.96
N GLY A 41 -7.07 4.25 -13.22
CA GLY A 41 -8.38 4.69 -12.75
C GLY A 41 -8.38 5.43 -11.41
N ILE A 42 -9.45 6.18 -11.12
CA ILE A 42 -9.60 7.01 -9.92
C ILE A 42 -9.77 6.16 -8.65
N ASN A 43 -10.54 5.07 -8.71
CA ASN A 43 -10.72 4.15 -7.58
C ASN A 43 -9.72 2.98 -7.64
N ALA A 44 -8.45 3.29 -7.90
CA ALA A 44 -7.40 2.30 -8.01
C ALA A 44 -7.10 1.62 -6.67
N SER A 45 -7.02 0.29 -6.70
CA SER A 45 -6.42 -0.49 -5.62
C SER A 45 -4.90 -0.33 -5.60
N LEU A 46 -4.23 -0.75 -4.51
CA LEU A 46 -2.76 -0.79 -4.49
C LEU A 46 -2.21 -1.66 -5.63
N TYR A 47 -2.93 -2.70 -6.06
CA TYR A 47 -2.51 -3.53 -7.19
C TYR A 47 -2.55 -2.72 -8.51
N ASP A 48 -3.61 -1.96 -8.74
CA ASP A 48 -3.76 -1.11 -9.93
C ASP A 48 -2.66 -0.03 -9.98
N ILE A 49 -2.37 0.60 -8.84
CA ILE A 49 -1.28 1.58 -8.72
C ILE A 49 0.07 0.93 -9.05
N ARG A 50 0.35 -0.27 -8.51
CA ARG A 50 1.58 -0.99 -8.82
C ARG A 50 1.68 -1.35 -10.29
N GLU A 51 0.59 -1.80 -10.89
CA GLU A 51 0.54 -2.13 -12.30
C GLU A 51 0.79 -0.90 -13.17
N TYR A 52 0.22 0.25 -12.81
CA TYR A 52 0.39 1.51 -13.52
C TYR A 52 1.86 1.91 -13.64
N PHE A 53 2.62 1.83 -12.53
CA PHE A 53 4.03 2.23 -12.53
C PHE A 53 5.00 1.13 -12.96
N GLN A 54 4.72 -0.14 -12.64
CA GLN A 54 5.63 -1.24 -12.96
C GLN A 54 5.38 -1.79 -14.38
N GLY A 55 4.16 -1.66 -14.90
CA GLY A 55 3.75 -2.29 -16.15
C GLY A 55 3.78 -3.82 -16.10
N ARG A 56 3.56 -4.43 -17.26
CA ARG A 56 3.64 -5.88 -17.47
C ARG A 56 4.70 -6.19 -18.53
N ASN A 57 5.26 -7.40 -18.47
CA ASN A 57 6.13 -7.93 -19.51
C ASN A 57 5.33 -8.59 -20.65
N ASP A 58 6.02 -9.08 -21.68
CA ASP A 58 5.42 -9.72 -22.87
C ASP A 58 4.59 -10.97 -22.55
N LYS A 59 4.75 -11.56 -21.36
CA LYS A 59 3.97 -12.70 -20.85
C LYS A 59 2.79 -12.25 -19.98
N GLY A 60 2.50 -10.96 -19.92
CA GLY A 60 1.44 -10.38 -19.09
C GLY A 60 1.74 -10.42 -17.59
N ARG A 61 2.97 -10.71 -17.15
CA ARG A 61 3.33 -10.69 -15.72
C ARG A 61 3.75 -9.28 -15.31
N MET A 62 3.27 -8.82 -14.16
CA MET A 62 3.69 -7.53 -13.59
C MET A 62 5.21 -7.52 -13.36
N ASN A 63 5.87 -6.45 -13.80
CA ASN A 63 7.31 -6.31 -13.60
C ASN A 63 7.64 -6.13 -12.11
N ALA A 64 8.80 -6.61 -11.67
CA ALA A 64 9.22 -6.51 -10.26
C ALA A 64 9.64 -5.08 -9.86
N ARG A 65 10.06 -4.28 -10.84
CA ARG A 65 10.58 -2.92 -10.66
C ARG A 65 9.85 -1.95 -11.59
N SER A 66 9.90 -0.67 -11.24
CA SER A 66 9.48 0.45 -12.08
C SER A 66 10.71 1.28 -12.44
N ASN A 67 10.64 2.04 -13.54
CA ASN A 67 11.62 3.06 -13.87
C ASN A 67 11.26 4.43 -13.25
N ASP A 68 10.10 4.53 -12.61
CA ASP A 68 9.69 5.73 -11.89
C ASP A 68 10.36 5.75 -10.51
N GLU A 69 11.37 6.61 -10.36
CA GLU A 69 12.18 6.72 -9.15
C GLU A 69 11.35 7.17 -7.95
N LYS A 70 10.42 8.11 -8.15
CA LYS A 70 9.62 8.66 -7.05
C LYS A 70 8.61 7.65 -6.54
N TYR A 71 7.92 6.97 -7.45
CA TYR A 71 7.09 5.82 -7.09
C TYR A 71 7.92 4.75 -6.36
N SER A 72 9.12 4.44 -6.86
CA SER A 72 9.98 3.41 -6.27
C SER A 72 10.41 3.73 -4.83
N GLU A 73 10.68 5.00 -4.53
CA GLU A 73 10.90 5.50 -3.17
C GLU A 73 9.64 5.31 -2.30
N LEU A 74 8.50 5.81 -2.75
CA LEU A 74 7.24 5.80 -1.99
C LEU A 74 6.74 4.38 -1.68
N ILE A 75 6.78 3.47 -2.66
CA ILE A 75 6.36 2.08 -2.46
C ILE A 75 7.34 1.31 -1.56
N SER A 76 8.63 1.64 -1.60
CA SER A 76 9.62 1.06 -0.69
C SER A 76 9.38 1.53 0.75
N GLU A 77 9.08 2.81 0.94
CA GLU A 77 8.74 3.36 2.25
C GLU A 77 7.45 2.73 2.80
N LEU A 78 6.38 2.65 1.99
CA LEU A 78 5.14 1.98 2.39
C LEU A 78 5.39 0.53 2.84
N ARG A 79 6.19 -0.24 2.09
CA ARG A 79 6.55 -1.62 2.46
C ARG A 79 7.36 -1.68 3.75
N ASN A 80 8.29 -0.75 3.96
CA ASN A 80 9.05 -0.66 5.21
C ASN A 80 8.11 -0.44 6.40
N LYS A 81 7.18 0.53 6.30
CA LYS A 81 6.22 0.81 7.38
C LYS A 81 5.27 -0.36 7.64
N LEU A 82 4.82 -1.05 6.59
CA LEU A 82 4.01 -2.26 6.72
C LEU A 82 4.75 -3.37 7.47
N ASN A 83 6.04 -3.58 7.19
CA ASN A 83 6.85 -4.57 7.91
C ASN A 83 7.02 -4.19 9.38
N LEU A 84 7.31 -2.93 9.69
CA LEU A 84 7.40 -2.45 11.08
C LEU A 84 6.09 -2.65 11.83
N LEU A 85 4.95 -2.34 11.21
CA LEU A 85 3.63 -2.60 11.79
C LEU A 85 3.38 -4.10 11.99
N ALA A 86 3.76 -4.94 11.02
CA ALA A 86 3.62 -6.39 11.12
C ALA A 86 4.40 -6.96 12.31
N ASP A 87 5.63 -6.47 12.54
CA ASP A 87 6.44 -6.88 13.71
C ASP A 87 5.77 -6.53 15.05
N LYS A 88 5.03 -5.42 15.11
CA LYS A 88 4.25 -5.03 16.31
C LYS A 88 3.01 -5.89 16.52
N ILE A 89 2.35 -6.31 15.44
CA ILE A 89 1.12 -7.10 15.51
C ILE A 89 1.44 -8.58 15.72
N LYS A 90 2.57 -9.07 15.20
CA LYS A 90 2.97 -10.48 15.20
C LYS A 90 2.82 -11.19 16.56
N PRO A 91 3.24 -10.63 17.71
CA PRO A 91 3.06 -11.29 19.01
C PRO A 91 1.59 -11.60 19.32
N LYS A 92 0.67 -10.68 18.98
CA LYS A 92 -0.77 -10.87 19.19
C LYS A 92 -1.37 -11.92 18.27
N ILE A 93 -0.79 -12.16 17.09
CA ILE A 93 -1.25 -13.20 16.17
C ILE A 93 -1.09 -14.58 16.81
N TYR A 94 0.04 -14.83 17.48
CA TYR A 94 0.28 -16.09 18.19
C TYR A 94 -0.50 -16.16 19.50
N GLU A 95 -0.56 -15.06 20.27
CA GLU A 95 -1.33 -14.99 21.51
C GLU A 95 -2.83 -15.32 21.29
N TYR A 96 -3.40 -14.85 20.18
CA TYR A 96 -4.78 -15.13 19.81
C TYR A 96 -4.95 -16.35 18.91
N GLU A 97 -3.90 -17.17 18.73
CA GLU A 97 -3.94 -18.42 17.97
C GLU A 97 -4.42 -18.27 16.51
N PHE A 98 -4.25 -17.09 15.91
CA PHE A 98 -4.52 -16.89 14.48
C PHE A 98 -3.56 -17.71 13.61
N LEU A 99 -2.34 -17.99 14.11
CA LEU A 99 -1.36 -18.89 13.52
C LEU A 99 -0.78 -19.79 14.61
N LYS A 100 -0.42 -21.02 14.25
CA LYS A 100 0.34 -21.95 15.10
C LYS A 100 1.85 -21.69 14.93
N GLU A 101 2.62 -21.91 16.00
CA GLU A 101 4.09 -21.82 15.98
C GLU A 101 4.74 -22.82 14.99
#